data_AF-A0AA41QWU5-F1
#
_entry.id   AF-A0AA41QWU5-F1
#
_cell.length_a   1.000
_cell.length_b   1.000
_cell.length_c   1.000
_cell.angle_alpha   90.00
_cell.angle_beta   90.00
_cell.angle_gamma   90.00
#
_symmetry.space_group_name_H-M   'P 1'
#
loop_
_entity.id
_entity.type
_entity.pdbx_description
1 polymer ?
#
loop_
_entity_poly.entity_id
_entity_poly.type
_entity_poly.pdbx_seq_one_letter_code
_entity_poly.pdbx_strand_id
1 'polypeptide(L)'
;MDSGDNTPARHQETIRRRLVDATGTVRRLRALVAIGYSQTDLALRLGLSPVDLSALINAKRKRVPERTFSSTCLIFASLWDIPVLDPAGERLRRIAKARKWAVPLAWDDIDDPAETPNVRGVKSHDLDEIAIELATRGERVRLTPAERRVAVAQLHSRRWSDMRIAVTLHITDRTVLRIRQELDLQAFDFGLLRQANAA
;
A
#
# COMPACT_ATOMS: atom_id res chain seq x y z
N MET A 1 20.45 36.71 52.06
CA MET A 1 19.07 37.05 51.68
C MET A 1 18.83 36.35 50.36
N ASP A 2 17.86 35.46 50.39
CA ASP A 2 17.79 34.24 49.60
C ASP A 2 17.28 34.49 48.17
N SER A 3 17.96 33.87 47.20
CA SER A 3 17.62 33.93 45.78
C SER A 3 16.51 32.93 45.49
N GLY A 4 15.26 33.41 45.48
CA GLY A 4 14.10 32.64 45.06
C GLY A 4 13.90 32.65 43.55
N ASP A 5 14.55 31.71 42.87
CA ASP A 5 14.27 31.25 41.52
C ASP A 5 12.78 30.87 41.39
N ASN A 6 12.07 31.38 40.37
CA ASN A 6 10.78 30.83 39.96
C ASN A 6 10.61 30.96 38.43
N THR A 7 11.37 30.14 37.73
CA THR A 7 11.07 29.77 36.33
C THR A 7 9.86 28.83 36.33
N PRO A 8 8.73 29.14 35.66
CA PRO A 8 7.65 28.17 35.55
C PRO A 8 8.09 27.01 34.68
N ALA A 9 7.92 25.81 35.24
CA ALA A 9 8.23 24.53 34.65
C ALA A 9 7.72 24.41 33.21
N ARG A 10 8.64 24.05 32.31
CA ARG A 10 8.33 23.56 30.96
C ARG A 10 7.27 22.45 31.07
N HIS A 11 6.22 22.61 30.29
CA HIS A 11 5.18 21.63 30.00
C HIS A 11 5.83 20.30 29.57
N GLN A 12 6.15 19.42 30.51
CA GLN A 12 6.45 18.02 30.22
C GLN A 12 5.11 17.31 30.06
N GLU A 13 4.46 17.58 28.93
CA GLU A 13 3.35 16.77 28.45
C GLU A 13 3.85 15.34 28.31
N THR A 14 3.45 14.51 29.27
CA THR A 14 3.87 13.12 29.36
C THR A 14 3.19 12.39 28.21
N ILE A 15 3.86 12.29 27.05
CA ILE A 15 3.39 11.48 25.93
C ILE A 15 3.25 10.04 26.45
N ARG A 16 2.03 9.65 26.83
CA ARG A 16 1.70 8.27 27.19
C ARG A 16 2.09 7.41 25.98
N ARG A 17 3.17 6.64 26.12
CA ARG A 17 3.60 5.69 25.10
C ARG A 17 2.58 4.56 25.03
N ARG A 18 1.53 4.76 24.22
CA ARG A 18 0.52 3.75 23.98
C ARG A 18 1.16 2.59 23.19
N LEU A 19 0.99 1.38 23.72
CA LEU A 19 1.42 0.16 23.07
C LEU A 19 0.23 -0.47 22.35
N VAL A 20 0.39 -0.83 21.08
CA VAL A 20 -0.62 -1.50 20.26
C VAL A 20 -0.16 -2.91 19.89
N ASP A 21 -1.08 -3.73 19.38
CA ASP A 21 -0.75 -5.08 18.92
C ASP A 21 0.24 -5.03 17.75
N ALA A 22 1.25 -5.91 17.78
CA ALA A 22 2.32 -5.91 16.79
C ALA A 22 1.92 -6.61 15.47
N THR A 23 0.85 -7.39 15.44
CA THR A 23 0.50 -8.29 14.32
C THR A 23 0.43 -7.55 13.00
N GLY A 24 -0.32 -6.44 12.94
CA GLY A 24 -0.43 -5.60 11.74
C GLY A 24 0.93 -5.07 11.26
N THR A 25 1.76 -4.58 12.20
CA THR A 25 3.12 -4.12 11.91
C THR A 25 4.00 -5.25 11.37
N VAL A 26 3.97 -6.43 11.99
CA VAL A 26 4.77 -7.58 11.56
C VAL A 26 4.36 -8.04 10.16
N ARG A 27 3.06 -8.16 9.90
CA ARG A 27 2.53 -8.58 8.60
C ARG A 27 2.95 -7.60 7.49
N ARG A 28 2.80 -6.30 7.71
CA ARG A 28 3.23 -5.25 6.76
C ARG A 28 4.72 -5.32 6.45
N LEU A 29 5.58 -5.42 7.47
CA LEU A 29 7.02 -5.49 7.25
C LEU A 29 7.44 -6.76 6.50
N ARG A 30 6.83 -7.91 6.84
CA ARG A 30 7.07 -9.17 6.12
C ARG A 30 6.63 -9.07 4.66
N ALA A 31 5.50 -8.43 4.42
CA ALA A 31 4.98 -8.19 3.08
C ALA A 31 5.89 -7.27 2.25
N LEU A 32 6.45 -6.21 2.84
CA LEU A 32 7.45 -5.37 2.18
C LEU A 32 8.73 -6.14 1.84
N VAL A 33 9.19 -7.04 2.72
CA VAL A 33 10.32 -7.92 2.38
C VAL A 33 9.95 -8.90 1.26
N ALA A 34 8.69 -9.35 1.21
CA ALA A 34 8.18 -10.24 0.18
C ALA A 34 8.09 -9.60 -1.22
N ILE A 35 8.13 -8.27 -1.32
CA ILE A 35 8.26 -7.54 -2.59
C ILE A 35 9.68 -7.01 -2.84
N GLY A 36 10.63 -7.29 -1.94
CA GLY A 36 12.06 -7.07 -2.16
C GLY A 36 12.70 -5.94 -1.34
N TYR A 37 11.99 -5.30 -0.40
CA TYR A 37 12.62 -4.30 0.47
C TYR A 37 13.51 -4.95 1.53
N SER A 38 14.74 -4.43 1.68
CA SER A 38 15.68 -4.95 2.67
C SER A 38 15.31 -4.52 4.09
N GLN A 39 15.62 -5.37 5.08
CA GLN A 39 15.43 -5.01 6.49
C GLN A 39 16.25 -3.77 6.88
N THR A 40 17.42 -3.58 6.28
CA THR A 40 18.26 -2.40 6.55
C THR A 40 17.59 -1.11 6.05
N ASP A 41 17.02 -1.13 4.84
CA ASP A 41 16.30 0.01 4.27
C ASP A 41 15.03 0.34 5.08
N LEU A 42 14.24 -0.68 5.42
CA LEU A 42 13.05 -0.51 6.26
C LEU A 42 13.39 0.03 7.65
N ALA A 43 14.50 -0.44 8.26
CA ALA A 43 14.95 0.05 9.56
C ALA A 43 15.33 1.53 9.50
N LEU A 44 16.06 1.93 8.45
CA LEU A 44 16.47 3.31 8.23
C LEU A 44 15.26 4.23 8.04
N ARG A 45 14.28 3.82 7.23
CA ARG A 45 13.02 4.57 7.02
C ARG A 45 12.18 4.71 8.29
N LEU A 46 12.20 3.70 9.16
CA LEU A 46 11.46 3.70 10.43
C LEU A 46 12.21 4.36 11.59
N GLY A 47 13.48 4.74 11.39
CA GLY A 47 14.33 5.22 12.49
C GLY A 47 14.56 4.15 13.57
N LEU A 48 14.55 2.88 13.19
CA LEU A 48 14.79 1.75 14.09
C LEU A 48 16.19 1.17 13.90
N SER A 49 16.73 0.54 14.95
CA SER A 49 17.93 -0.27 14.79
C SER A 49 17.62 -1.54 13.95
N PRO A 50 18.58 -2.06 13.16
CA PRO A 50 18.40 -3.32 12.44
C PRO A 50 18.04 -4.49 13.37
N VAL A 51 18.54 -4.47 14.61
CA VAL A 51 18.25 -5.47 15.65
C VAL A 51 16.80 -5.39 16.09
N ASP A 52 16.29 -4.17 16.34
CA ASP A 52 14.89 -3.96 16.72
C ASP A 52 13.93 -4.35 15.61
N LEU A 53 14.24 -3.99 14.37
CA LEU A 53 13.43 -4.37 13.22
C LEU A 53 13.41 -5.89 13.04
N SER A 54 14.58 -6.54 13.15
CA SER A 54 14.67 -8.00 13.06
C SER A 54 13.87 -8.69 14.16
N ALA A 55 13.93 -8.20 15.40
CA ALA A 55 13.11 -8.72 16.50
C ALA A 55 11.61 -8.56 16.22
N LEU A 56 11.22 -7.44 15.63
CA LEU A 56 9.83 -7.17 15.26
C LEU A 56 9.36 -8.07 14.12
N ILE A 57 10.09 -8.14 13.00
CA ILE A 57 9.76 -9.00 11.84
C ILE A 57 9.66 -10.48 12.23
N ASN A 58 10.47 -10.93 13.19
CA ASN A 58 10.41 -12.30 13.72
C ASN A 58 9.29 -12.52 14.76
N ALA A 59 8.39 -11.54 14.95
CA ALA A 59 7.28 -11.59 15.90
C ALA A 59 7.71 -11.86 17.36
N LYS A 60 8.94 -11.48 17.74
CA LYS A 60 9.43 -11.67 19.13
C LYS A 60 8.74 -10.73 20.12
N ARG A 61 8.11 -9.66 19.63
CA ARG A 61 7.39 -8.67 20.43
C ARG A 61 5.90 -8.74 20.08
N LYS A 62 5.04 -8.92 21.08
CA LYS A 62 3.59 -8.91 20.91
C LYS A 62 3.00 -7.50 20.81
N ARG A 63 3.72 -6.49 21.30
CA ARG A 63 3.28 -5.10 21.30
C ARG A 63 4.36 -4.17 20.77
N VAL A 64 3.93 -3.10 20.12
CA VAL A 64 4.80 -2.03 19.60
C VAL A 64 4.29 -0.67 20.02
N PRO A 65 5.16 0.35 20.11
CA PRO A 65 4.72 1.73 20.24
C PRO A 65 3.77 2.13 19.11
N GLU A 66 2.70 2.85 19.44
CA GLU A 66 1.73 3.37 18.47
C GLU A 66 2.38 4.20 17.36
N ARG A 67 3.46 4.94 17.70
CA ARG A 67 4.30 5.64 16.70
C ARG A 67 4.89 4.69 15.66
N THR A 68 5.39 3.52 16.10
CA THR A 68 6.04 2.55 15.22
C THR A 68 5.00 1.89 14.32
N PHE A 69 3.83 1.57 14.87
CA PHE A 69 2.69 1.10 14.08
C PHE A 69 2.30 2.14 13.01
N SER A 70 2.10 3.40 13.41
CA SER A 70 1.70 4.48 12.51
C SER A 70 2.72 4.75 11.39
N SER A 71 4.01 4.84 11.73
CA SER A 71 5.09 4.97 10.74
C SER A 71 5.16 3.77 9.80
N THR A 72 4.89 2.56 10.30
CA THR A 72 4.84 1.36 9.45
C THR A 72 3.67 1.40 8.48
N CYS A 73 2.49 1.87 8.91
CA CYS A 73 1.35 2.07 8.01
C CYS A 73 1.68 3.07 6.89
N LEU A 74 2.35 4.17 7.21
CA LEU A 74 2.74 5.19 6.22
C LEU A 74 3.74 4.66 5.19
N ILE A 75 4.78 3.95 5.66
CA ILE A 75 5.78 3.35 4.77
C ILE A 75 5.16 2.22 3.95
N PHE A 76 4.31 1.40 4.54
CA PHE A 76 3.60 0.36 3.82
C PHE A 76 2.72 0.96 2.72
N ALA A 77 1.90 1.96 3.04
CA ALA A 77 1.01 2.62 2.08
C ALA A 77 1.75 3.25 0.88
N SER A 78 3.02 3.61 1.04
CA SER A 78 3.84 4.22 -0.03
C SER A 78 4.69 3.21 -0.82
N LEU A 79 4.94 2.01 -0.29
CA LEU A 79 5.86 1.04 -0.91
C LEU A 79 5.19 -0.26 -1.36
N TRP A 80 3.98 -0.57 -0.89
CA TRP A 80 3.37 -1.90 -1.06
C TRP A 80 3.17 -2.33 -2.53
N ASP A 81 3.05 -1.38 -3.46
CA ASP A 81 2.86 -1.61 -4.89
C ASP A 81 4.11 -1.37 -5.75
N ILE A 82 5.26 -1.12 -5.12
CA ILE A 82 6.54 -0.86 -5.80
C ILE A 82 7.50 -2.01 -5.50
N PRO A 83 7.55 -3.08 -6.31
CA PRO A 83 8.49 -4.17 -6.08
C PRO A 83 9.92 -3.75 -6.41
N VAL A 84 10.87 -4.24 -5.62
CA VAL A 84 12.31 -4.10 -5.92
C VAL A 84 12.71 -5.23 -6.86
N LEU A 85 13.02 -4.87 -8.11
CA LEU A 85 13.31 -5.81 -9.20
C LEU A 85 14.80 -6.08 -9.43
N ASP A 86 15.68 -5.47 -8.63
CA ASP A 86 17.12 -5.73 -8.72
C ASP A 86 17.51 -7.13 -8.17
N PRO A 87 18.75 -7.60 -8.39
CA PRO A 87 19.20 -8.89 -7.88
C PRO A 87 19.12 -9.04 -6.35
N ALA A 88 19.23 -7.93 -5.60
CA ALA A 88 19.13 -7.94 -4.15
C ALA A 88 17.67 -8.17 -3.70
N GLY A 89 16.71 -7.53 -4.37
CA GLY A 89 15.28 -7.72 -4.20
C GLY A 89 14.86 -9.14 -4.56
N GLU A 90 15.36 -9.72 -5.65
CA GLU A 90 15.12 -11.13 -6.00
C GLU A 90 15.57 -12.09 -4.90
N ARG A 91 16.75 -11.86 -4.30
CA ARG A 91 17.23 -12.64 -3.15
C ARG A 91 16.27 -12.53 -1.96
N LEU A 92 15.75 -11.34 -1.68
CA LEU A 92 14.82 -11.11 -0.58
C LEU A 92 13.45 -11.75 -0.80
N ARG A 93 12.92 -11.69 -2.03
CA ARG A 93 11.69 -12.40 -2.43
C ARG A 93 11.84 -13.92 -2.24
N ARG A 94 13.00 -14.50 -2.59
CA ARG A 94 13.30 -15.91 -2.32
C ARG A 94 13.33 -16.24 -0.83
N ILE A 95 13.93 -15.38 0.00
CA ILE A 95 13.95 -15.54 1.46
C ILE A 95 12.53 -15.46 2.03
N ALA A 96 11.72 -14.50 1.58
CA ALA A 96 10.33 -14.34 1.99
C ALA A 96 9.51 -15.58 1.65
N LYS A 97 9.65 -16.13 0.43
CA LYS A 97 9.02 -17.38 0.02
C LYS A 97 9.42 -18.56 0.92
N ALA A 98 10.71 -18.72 1.20
CA ALA A 98 11.22 -19.76 2.10
C ALA A 98 10.65 -19.63 3.52
N ARG A 99 10.41 -18.40 3.98
CA ARG A 99 9.81 -18.08 5.28
C ARG A 99 8.27 -18.03 5.26
N LYS A 100 7.63 -18.35 4.12
CA LYS A 100 6.19 -18.26 3.92
C LYS A 100 5.62 -16.87 4.25
N TRP A 101 6.39 -15.82 3.97
CA TRP A 101 5.92 -14.45 4.11
C TRP A 101 5.12 -14.08 2.86
N ALA A 102 3.86 -13.73 3.08
CA ALA A 102 2.93 -13.37 2.02
C ALA A 102 3.19 -11.94 1.53
N VAL A 103 3.00 -11.71 0.22
CA VAL A 103 3.08 -10.39 -0.42
C VAL A 103 1.92 -9.50 0.01
N PRO A 104 2.00 -8.16 -0.15
CA PRO A 104 0.91 -7.25 0.19
C PRO A 104 -0.43 -7.64 -0.46
N LEU A 105 -0.40 -8.03 -1.73
CA LEU A 105 -1.59 -8.43 -2.51
C LEU A 105 -2.24 -9.75 -2.04
N ALA A 106 -1.59 -10.51 -1.16
CA ALA A 106 -2.17 -11.72 -0.61
C ALA A 106 -3.06 -11.45 0.62
N TRP A 107 -3.19 -10.19 1.05
CA TRP A 107 -4.03 -9.76 2.17
C TRP A 107 -5.15 -8.84 1.67
N ASP A 108 -6.38 -9.10 2.12
CA ASP A 108 -7.56 -8.26 1.92
C ASP A 108 -7.66 -7.19 3.02
N ASP A 109 -7.56 -7.61 4.28
CA ASP A 109 -7.35 -6.80 5.48
C ASP A 109 -6.19 -7.37 6.32
N ILE A 110 -4.99 -6.84 6.04
CA ILE A 110 -3.75 -7.26 6.72
C ILE A 110 -3.79 -7.09 8.25
N ASP A 111 -4.71 -6.29 8.79
CA ASP A 111 -4.86 -6.06 10.23
C ASP A 111 -5.89 -6.97 10.91
N ASP A 112 -6.74 -7.67 10.16
CA ASP A 112 -7.69 -8.63 10.74
C ASP A 112 -6.94 -9.85 11.28
N PRO A 113 -6.94 -10.10 12.61
CA PRO A 113 -6.24 -11.24 13.19
C PRO A 113 -6.78 -12.60 12.71
N ALA A 114 -8.05 -12.68 12.29
CA ALA A 114 -8.67 -13.89 11.76
C ALA A 114 -8.32 -14.16 10.28
N GLU A 115 -7.83 -13.15 9.57
CA GLU A 115 -7.48 -13.29 8.17
C GLU A 115 -6.22 -14.13 7.97
N THR A 116 -6.27 -15.00 6.96
CA THR A 116 -5.14 -15.77 6.46
C THR A 116 -4.78 -15.31 5.06
N PRO A 117 -3.48 -15.13 4.74
CA PRO A 117 -3.09 -14.64 3.44
C PRO A 117 -3.41 -15.66 2.35
N ASN A 118 -3.86 -15.19 1.19
CA ASN A 118 -4.10 -16.03 0.03
C ASN A 118 -2.77 -16.41 -0.64
N VAL A 119 -2.11 -17.46 -0.13
CA VAL A 119 -0.76 -17.88 -0.54
C VAL A 119 -0.73 -18.74 -1.81
N ARG A 120 -1.85 -18.88 -2.53
CA ARG A 120 -1.84 -19.58 -3.82
C ARG A 120 -1.00 -18.76 -4.79
N GLY A 121 0.14 -19.36 -5.18
CA GLY A 121 1.25 -18.66 -5.82
C GLY A 121 0.82 -17.82 -7.02
N VAL A 122 1.17 -16.54 -6.93
CA VAL A 122 1.17 -15.51 -7.97
C VAL A 122 1.77 -16.11 -9.25
N LYS A 123 0.92 -16.58 -10.15
CA LYS A 123 1.26 -16.95 -11.53
C LYS A 123 0.74 -15.79 -12.37
N SER A 124 1.45 -15.48 -13.46
CA SER A 124 1.19 -14.43 -14.47
C SER A 124 -0.25 -14.29 -15.06
N HIS A 125 -1.24 -14.95 -14.48
CA HIS A 125 -2.70 -14.84 -14.60
C HIS A 125 -3.33 -14.13 -13.36
N ASP A 126 -2.62 -13.18 -12.73
CA ASP A 126 -3.03 -12.52 -11.47
C ASP A 126 -4.05 -11.38 -11.64
N LEU A 127 -4.44 -11.10 -12.88
CA LEU A 127 -5.56 -10.21 -13.18
C LEU A 127 -6.71 -11.09 -13.63
N ASP A 128 -7.86 -10.97 -12.98
CA ASP A 128 -9.07 -11.55 -13.52
C ASP A 128 -9.48 -10.73 -14.76
N GLU A 129 -9.00 -11.18 -15.93
CA GLU A 129 -9.25 -10.53 -17.22
C GLU A 129 -10.75 -10.41 -17.51
N ILE A 130 -11.55 -11.39 -17.05
CA ILE A 130 -13.00 -11.37 -17.18
C ILE A 130 -13.59 -10.29 -16.27
N ALA A 131 -13.12 -10.17 -15.03
CA ALA A 131 -13.56 -9.11 -14.14
C ALA A 131 -13.25 -7.71 -14.71
N ILE A 132 -12.05 -7.52 -15.28
CA ILE A 132 -11.65 -6.28 -15.96
C ILE A 132 -12.58 -6.02 -17.15
N GLU A 133 -12.78 -7.02 -18.01
CA GLU A 133 -13.63 -6.89 -19.19
C GLU A 133 -15.06 -6.49 -18.82
N LEU A 134 -15.67 -7.17 -17.85
CA LEU A 134 -17.01 -6.85 -17.36
C LEU A 134 -17.08 -5.43 -16.79
N ALA A 135 -16.11 -5.04 -15.95
CA ALA A 135 -16.07 -3.70 -15.39
C ALA A 135 -15.91 -2.61 -16.47
N THR A 136 -15.08 -2.83 -17.50
CA THR A 136 -14.95 -1.86 -18.61
C THR A 136 -16.19 -1.75 -19.50
N ARG A 137 -17.11 -2.72 -19.43
CA ARG A 137 -18.45 -2.64 -20.03
C ARG A 137 -19.48 -1.92 -19.16
N GLY A 138 -19.13 -1.59 -17.91
CA GLY A 138 -20.00 -0.91 -16.96
C GLY A 138 -20.68 -1.83 -15.95
N GLU A 139 -20.36 -3.13 -15.96
CA GLU A 139 -20.89 -4.07 -14.98
C GLU A 139 -20.28 -3.85 -13.59
N ARG A 140 -21.08 -4.12 -12.55
CA ARG A 140 -20.63 -3.98 -11.16
C ARG A 140 -19.86 -5.22 -10.74
N VAL A 141 -18.54 -5.18 -10.88
CA VAL A 141 -17.61 -6.23 -10.45
C VAL A 141 -16.61 -5.66 -9.44
N ARG A 142 -16.23 -6.46 -8.45
CA ARG A 142 -15.17 -6.07 -7.50
C ARG A 142 -13.82 -6.23 -8.17
N LEU A 143 -13.19 -5.10 -8.50
CA LEU A 143 -11.82 -5.07 -9.02
C LEU A 143 -10.79 -4.89 -7.90
N THR A 144 -9.72 -5.68 -7.96
CA THR A 144 -8.49 -5.43 -7.20
C THR A 144 -7.82 -4.13 -7.64
N PRO A 145 -6.91 -3.54 -6.85
CA PRO A 145 -6.21 -2.32 -7.26
C PRO A 145 -5.40 -2.47 -8.56
N ALA A 146 -4.83 -3.66 -8.82
CA ALA A 146 -4.09 -3.93 -10.05
C ALA A 146 -5.05 -3.99 -11.25
N GLU A 147 -6.19 -4.66 -11.11
CA GLU A 147 -7.24 -4.72 -12.13
C GLU A 147 -7.84 -3.35 -12.43
N ARG A 148 -8.03 -2.49 -11.42
CA ARG A 148 -8.48 -1.10 -11.62
C ARG A 148 -7.50 -0.30 -12.46
N ARG A 149 -6.19 -0.46 -12.25
CA ARG A 149 -5.17 0.22 -13.07
C ARG A 149 -5.24 -0.19 -14.52
N VAL A 150 -5.39 -1.50 -14.78
CA VAL A 150 -5.57 -2.02 -16.14
C VAL A 150 -6.89 -1.53 -16.75
N ALA A 151 -7.99 -1.58 -16.01
CA ALA A 151 -9.29 -1.09 -16.48
C ALA A 151 -9.27 0.42 -16.80
N VAL A 152 -8.64 1.23 -15.94
CA VAL A 152 -8.46 2.69 -16.16
C VAL A 152 -7.59 2.93 -17.40
N ALA A 153 -6.46 2.24 -17.55
CA ALA A 153 -5.60 2.37 -18.72
C ALA A 153 -6.33 1.96 -20.02
N GLN A 154 -7.15 0.90 -19.99
CA GLN A 154 -7.96 0.46 -21.13
C GLN A 154 -9.05 1.48 -21.51
N LEU A 155 -9.74 2.08 -20.54
CA LEU A 155 -10.77 3.09 -20.85
C LEU A 155 -10.13 4.43 -21.25
N HIS A 156 -8.97 4.75 -20.70
CA HIS A 156 -8.18 5.92 -21.09
C HIS A 156 -7.65 5.80 -22.53
N SER A 157 -7.18 4.63 -22.96
CA SER A 157 -6.74 4.41 -24.35
C SER A 157 -7.88 4.57 -25.36
N ARG A 158 -9.14 4.38 -24.93
CA ARG A 158 -10.37 4.73 -25.68
C ARG A 158 -10.71 6.22 -25.65
N ARG A 159 -9.83 7.05 -25.08
CA ARG A 159 -9.96 8.51 -24.89
C ARG A 159 -11.17 8.90 -24.04
N TRP A 160 -11.50 8.12 -23.03
CA TRP A 160 -12.58 8.49 -22.10
C TRP A 160 -12.07 9.49 -21.06
N SER A 161 -12.92 10.44 -20.68
CA SER A 161 -12.65 11.38 -19.59
C SER A 161 -12.66 10.69 -18.23
N ASP A 162 -11.94 11.26 -17.25
CA ASP A 162 -11.87 10.75 -15.86
C ASP A 162 -13.27 10.52 -15.25
N MET A 163 -14.23 11.43 -15.48
CA MET A 163 -15.61 11.30 -15.00
C MET A 163 -16.31 10.07 -15.59
N ARG A 164 -16.21 9.86 -16.91
CA ARG A 164 -16.81 8.71 -17.59
C ARG A 164 -16.18 7.39 -17.12
N ILE A 165 -14.86 7.36 -16.97
CA ILE A 165 -14.13 6.19 -16.43
C ILE A 165 -14.63 5.87 -15.01
N ALA A 166 -14.76 6.88 -14.16
CA ALA A 166 -15.23 6.72 -12.78
C ALA A 166 -16.64 6.13 -12.71
N VAL A 167 -17.56 6.67 -13.52
CA VAL A 167 -18.94 6.16 -13.62
C VAL A 167 -18.97 4.72 -14.11
N THR A 168 -18.19 4.39 -15.15
CA THR A 168 -18.17 3.04 -15.72
C THR A 168 -17.59 2.01 -14.74
N LEU A 169 -16.53 2.35 -14.02
CA LEU A 169 -15.91 1.43 -13.06
C LEU A 169 -16.57 1.43 -11.68
N HIS A 170 -17.61 2.24 -11.47
CA HIS A 170 -18.29 2.44 -10.18
C HIS A 170 -17.32 2.83 -9.05
N ILE A 171 -16.35 3.70 -9.36
CA ILE A 171 -15.38 4.26 -8.41
C ILE A 171 -15.43 5.79 -8.43
N THR A 172 -14.73 6.44 -7.51
CA THR A 172 -14.66 7.90 -7.47
C THR A 172 -13.73 8.46 -8.54
N ASP A 173 -14.05 9.66 -9.02
CA ASP A 173 -13.19 10.49 -9.88
C ASP A 173 -11.79 10.69 -9.30
N ARG A 174 -11.68 10.89 -7.98
CA ARG A 174 -10.41 11.00 -7.25
C ARG A 174 -9.57 9.74 -7.35
N THR A 175 -10.21 8.56 -7.40
CA THR A 175 -9.49 7.29 -7.59
C THR A 175 -8.95 7.18 -9.00
N VAL A 176 -9.72 7.60 -10.00
CA VAL A 176 -9.26 7.64 -11.40
C VAL A 176 -8.11 8.63 -11.55
N LEU A 177 -8.22 9.84 -11.00
CA LEU A 177 -7.16 10.85 -11.02
C LEU A 177 -5.85 10.30 -10.43
N ARG A 178 -5.92 9.66 -9.25
CA ARG A 178 -4.74 9.09 -8.60
C ARG A 178 -4.08 8.01 -9.48
N ILE A 179 -4.87 7.07 -10.00
CA ILE A 179 -4.35 6.02 -10.89
C ILE A 179 -3.76 6.62 -12.17
N ARG A 180 -4.41 7.63 -12.74
CA ARG A 180 -3.94 8.30 -13.95
C ARG A 180 -2.60 9.01 -13.72
N GLN A 181 -2.41 9.65 -12.57
CA GLN A 181 -1.14 10.26 -12.16
C GLN A 181 -0.04 9.21 -11.90
N GLU A 182 -0.39 8.08 -11.27
CA GLU A 182 0.54 6.96 -11.07
C GLU A 182 1.06 6.37 -12.40
N LEU A 183 0.20 6.35 -13.43
CA LEU A 183 0.51 5.80 -14.75
C LEU A 183 1.04 6.85 -15.75
N ASP A 184 1.25 8.10 -15.31
CA ASP A 184 1.66 9.24 -16.15
C ASP A 184 0.77 9.47 -17.39
N LEU A 185 -0.54 9.31 -17.21
CA LEU A 185 -1.53 9.44 -18.27
C LEU A 185 -2.14 10.87 -18.30
N GLN A 186 -2.31 11.45 -19.49
CA GLN A 186 -2.88 12.80 -19.63
C GLN A 186 -4.40 12.84 -19.41
N ALA A 187 -4.93 13.92 -18.84
CA ALA A 187 -6.38 14.08 -18.67
C ALA A 187 -7.07 14.32 -20.03
N PHE A 188 -8.20 13.66 -20.25
CA PHE A 188 -9.09 13.99 -21.37
C PHE A 188 -10.30 14.76 -20.86
N ASP A 189 -10.43 16.01 -21.30
CA ASP A 189 -11.56 16.87 -20.92
C ASP A 189 -12.82 16.55 -21.73
N PHE A 190 -13.96 16.53 -21.03
CA PHE A 190 -15.28 16.22 -21.58
C PHE A 190 -15.75 17.24 -22.64
N GLY A 191 -15.17 18.46 -22.62
CA GLY A 191 -15.52 19.55 -23.54
C GLY A 191 -15.06 19.33 -24.99
N LEU A 192 -14.04 18.51 -25.23
CA LEU A 192 -13.41 18.36 -26.57
C LEU A 192 -13.94 17.18 -27.39
N LEU A 193 -14.63 16.20 -26.78
CA LEU A 193 -14.98 14.94 -27.44
C LEU A 193 -16.38 14.90 -28.06
N ARG A 194 -17.22 15.94 -27.89
CA ARG A 194 -18.50 16.05 -28.62
C ARG A 194 -18.31 16.28 -30.12
N GLN A 195 -17.14 16.73 -30.58
CA GLN A 195 -16.89 16.96 -32.02
C GLN A 195 -16.42 15.71 -32.78
N ALA A 196 -15.97 14.65 -32.09
CA ALA A 196 -15.41 13.45 -32.74
C ALA A 196 -16.40 12.27 -32.88
N ASN A 197 -17.59 12.35 -32.26
CA ASN A 197 -18.62 11.28 -32.29
C ASN A 197 -19.93 11.73 -32.98
N ALA A 198 -19.88 12.82 -33.75
CA ALA A 198 -20.99 13.33 -34.55
C ALA A 198 -20.66 13.42 -36.06
N ALA A 199 -19.70 12.63 -36.53
CA ALA A 199 -19.34 12.48 -37.94
C ALA A 199 -19.33 11.00 -38.31
#